data_AF-A0A3A4W4R6-F1
#
_entry.id   AF-A0A3A4W4R6-F1
#
_cell.length_a   1.000
_cell.length_b   1.000
_cell.length_c   1.000
_cell.angle_alpha   90.00
_cell.angle_beta   90.00
_cell.angle_gamma   90.00
#
_symmetry.space_group_name_H-M   'P 1'
#
loop_
_entity.id
_entity.type
_entity.pdbx_description
1 polymer ?
#
loop_
_entity_poly.entity_id
_entity_poly.type
_entity_poly.pdbx_seq_one_letter_code
_entity_poly.pdbx_strand_id
1 'polypeptide(L)'
;MKEFSSRELAEYNGKGGKPAYIGYGGKVYDVSGSRLWKTGLHMKRHSAGRDLTADLQASPHGEEVFERCSQVGVLIKAYVIQPEMPPALARLISRHPILRRHPHPMTVHFPIVFMISTTVFNILYLVTGVRSFEVTGFHCLGGGILFSVISIATGYFSWWINYLLQPMRPVILKRRLGFIMTGVGLAAFLWRMRVPDVLSDLSPASVVYFLLILSLFPLVTVIGWLGAHLTFPVEKE
;
A
#
# COMPACT_ATOMS: atom_id res chain seq x y z
N MET A 1 34.53 -11.77 -15.81
CA MET A 1 33.19 -11.86 -15.18
C MET A 1 32.18 -11.41 -16.22
N LYS A 2 31.02 -12.08 -16.38
CA LYS A 2 30.07 -11.73 -17.44
C LYS A 2 29.33 -10.43 -17.11
N GLU A 3 29.14 -9.59 -18.11
CA GLU A 3 28.36 -8.37 -18.00
C GLU A 3 26.92 -8.62 -18.44
N PHE A 4 25.97 -8.04 -17.72
CA PHE A 4 24.55 -8.12 -18.01
C PHE A 4 23.98 -6.71 -18.06
N SER A 5 23.27 -6.38 -19.14
CA SER A 5 22.32 -5.28 -19.17
C SER A 5 21.01 -5.68 -18.46
N SER A 6 20.17 -4.70 -18.10
CA SER A 6 18.84 -4.99 -17.55
C SER A 6 17.97 -5.84 -18.48
N ARG A 7 18.15 -5.72 -19.80
CA ARG A 7 17.41 -6.52 -20.80
C ARG A 7 17.89 -7.96 -20.81
N GLU A 8 19.21 -8.16 -20.81
CA GLU A 8 19.78 -9.50 -20.74
C GLU A 8 19.43 -10.19 -19.43
N LEU A 9 19.51 -9.48 -18.30
CA LEU A 9 19.12 -10.03 -17.00
C LEU A 9 17.66 -10.49 -16.99
N ALA A 10 16.75 -9.75 -17.63
CA ALA A 10 15.32 -10.09 -17.71
C ALA A 10 15.03 -11.43 -18.41
N GLU A 11 15.96 -11.95 -19.21
CA GLU A 11 15.83 -13.27 -19.81
C GLU A 11 16.06 -14.41 -18.82
N TYR A 12 16.81 -14.17 -17.74
CA TYR A 12 17.13 -15.17 -16.71
C TYR A 12 16.08 -15.13 -15.59
N ASN A 13 14.84 -15.37 -16.00
CA ASN A 13 13.65 -15.20 -15.16
C ASN A 13 13.20 -16.51 -14.49
N GLY A 14 13.94 -17.61 -14.59
CA GLY A 14 13.54 -18.90 -13.99
C GLY A 14 12.37 -19.62 -14.69
N LYS A 15 11.89 -19.13 -15.84
CA LYS A 15 10.77 -19.71 -16.61
C LYS A 15 11.28 -20.38 -17.89
N GLY A 16 10.53 -21.35 -18.42
CA GLY A 16 10.86 -22.00 -19.69
C GLY A 16 12.21 -22.71 -19.72
N GLY A 17 12.65 -23.25 -18.58
CA GLY A 17 13.95 -23.94 -18.44
C GLY A 17 15.15 -23.01 -18.30
N LYS A 18 14.96 -21.68 -18.33
CA LYS A 18 16.04 -20.72 -18.09
C LYS A 18 16.36 -20.63 -16.58
N PRO A 19 17.62 -20.34 -16.20
CA PRO A 19 17.97 -20.14 -14.81
C PRO A 19 17.34 -18.84 -14.25
N ALA A 20 17.26 -18.76 -12.93
CA ALA A 20 16.75 -17.61 -12.20
C ALA A 20 17.91 -16.78 -11.65
N TYR A 21 18.15 -15.60 -12.23
CA TYR A 21 19.18 -14.67 -11.77
C TYR A 21 18.57 -13.41 -11.18
N ILE A 22 19.28 -12.76 -10.24
CA ILE A 22 18.88 -11.47 -9.67
C ILE A 22 20.06 -10.52 -9.61
N GLY A 23 19.78 -9.22 -9.75
CA GLY A 23 20.76 -8.15 -9.53
C GLY A 23 20.72 -7.68 -8.08
N TYR A 24 21.89 -7.48 -7.46
CA TYR A 24 22.02 -6.82 -6.17
C TYR A 24 23.34 -6.05 -6.10
N GLY A 25 23.30 -4.76 -5.75
CA GLY A 25 24.51 -3.96 -5.55
C GLY A 25 25.44 -3.89 -6.78
N GLY A 26 24.87 -3.98 -7.98
CA GLY A 26 25.65 -4.03 -9.24
C GLY A 26 26.23 -5.40 -9.60
N LYS A 27 25.94 -6.44 -8.81
CA LYS A 27 26.34 -7.83 -9.06
C LYS A 27 25.13 -8.65 -9.53
N VAL A 28 25.37 -9.74 -10.27
CA VAL A 28 24.33 -10.70 -10.67
C VAL A 28 24.58 -12.03 -9.98
N TYR A 29 23.56 -12.54 -9.29
CA TYR A 29 23.60 -13.78 -8.52
C TYR A 29 22.68 -14.83 -9.13
N ASP A 30 23.15 -16.08 -9.17
CA ASP A 30 22.32 -17.23 -9.50
C ASP A 30 21.59 -17.74 -8.26
N VAL A 31 20.25 -17.70 -8.32
CA VAL A 31 19.35 -18.16 -7.26
C VAL A 31 18.59 -19.44 -7.65
N SER A 32 18.93 -20.05 -8.80
CA SER A 32 18.25 -21.24 -9.34
C SER A 32 18.28 -22.44 -8.40
N GLY A 33 19.34 -22.56 -7.59
CA GLY A 33 19.48 -23.63 -6.58
C GLY A 33 18.50 -23.52 -5.41
N SER A 34 17.85 -22.36 -5.22
CA SER A 34 16.92 -22.15 -4.12
C SER A 34 15.52 -22.66 -4.45
N ARG A 35 14.96 -23.48 -3.56
CA ARG A 35 13.55 -23.93 -3.65
C ARG A 35 12.56 -22.76 -3.71
N LEU A 36 12.92 -21.62 -3.13
CA LEU A 36 12.08 -20.43 -3.06
C LEU A 36 12.10 -19.59 -4.36
N TRP A 37 12.87 -19.99 -5.36
CA TRP A 37 13.01 -19.32 -6.65
C TRP A 37 12.69 -20.23 -7.85
N LYS A 38 12.21 -21.47 -7.61
CA LYS A 38 11.98 -22.48 -8.65
C LYS A 38 11.08 -22.04 -9.81
N THR A 39 10.13 -21.15 -9.55
CA THR A 39 9.18 -20.62 -10.56
C THR A 39 9.64 -19.30 -11.16
N GLY A 40 10.85 -18.84 -10.82
CA GLY A 40 11.28 -17.48 -11.11
C GLY A 40 10.66 -16.40 -10.22
N LEU A 41 9.89 -16.80 -9.20
CA LEU A 41 9.15 -15.90 -8.34
C LEU A 41 9.38 -16.25 -6.87
N HIS A 42 9.90 -15.29 -6.12
CA HIS A 42 10.12 -15.41 -4.69
C HIS A 42 8.99 -14.79 -3.90
N MET A 43 8.40 -15.57 -2.99
CA MET A 43 7.27 -15.17 -2.12
C MET A 43 6.10 -14.54 -2.87
N LYS A 44 5.86 -14.98 -4.11
CA LYS A 44 4.84 -14.42 -5.02
C LYS A 44 4.96 -12.90 -5.26
N ARG A 45 6.14 -12.32 -4.99
CA ARG A 45 6.35 -10.87 -4.96
C ARG A 45 7.55 -10.40 -5.77
N HIS A 46 8.68 -11.09 -5.65
CA HIS A 46 9.92 -10.67 -6.28
C HIS A 46 10.26 -11.59 -7.46
N SER A 47 10.27 -11.04 -8.66
CA SER A 47 10.58 -11.80 -9.88
C SER A 47 12.08 -11.85 -10.13
N ALA A 48 12.56 -13.00 -10.58
CA ALA A 48 13.89 -13.16 -11.13
C ALA A 48 14.02 -12.36 -12.44
N GLY A 49 15.25 -12.14 -12.87
CA GLY A 49 15.61 -11.32 -14.01
C GLY A 49 15.55 -9.81 -13.75
N ARG A 50 15.63 -9.37 -12.49
CA ARG A 50 15.55 -7.96 -12.10
C ARG A 50 16.64 -7.56 -11.11
N ASP A 51 16.97 -6.27 -11.07
CA ASP A 51 17.71 -5.66 -9.97
C ASP A 51 16.78 -5.53 -8.76
N LEU A 52 17.10 -6.23 -7.68
CA LEU A 52 16.35 -6.29 -6.42
C LEU A 52 17.08 -5.57 -5.29
N THR A 53 18.03 -4.68 -5.61
CA THR A 53 18.79 -3.91 -4.60
C THR A 53 17.87 -3.14 -3.65
N ALA A 54 16.82 -2.49 -4.17
CA ALA A 54 15.87 -1.77 -3.34
C ALA A 54 14.94 -2.71 -2.54
N ASP A 55 14.60 -3.86 -3.12
CA ASP A 55 13.70 -4.84 -2.50
C ASP A 55 14.31 -5.51 -1.27
N LEU A 56 15.64 -5.75 -1.24
CA LEU A 56 16.31 -6.40 -0.11
C LEU A 56 16.14 -5.62 1.20
N GLN A 57 16.08 -4.28 1.13
CA GLN A 57 15.88 -3.41 2.31
C GLN A 57 14.56 -3.69 3.04
N ALA A 58 13.57 -4.23 2.34
CA ALA A 58 12.26 -4.58 2.90
C ALA A 58 12.12 -6.08 3.19
N SER A 59 13.20 -6.85 3.04
CA SER A 59 13.20 -8.30 3.26
C SER A 59 13.49 -8.64 4.73
N PRO A 60 13.06 -9.81 5.24
CA PRO A 60 13.33 -10.25 6.60
C PRO A 60 14.78 -10.74 6.81
N HIS A 61 15.64 -10.61 5.80
CA HIS A 61 17.02 -11.11 5.77
C HIS A 61 17.95 -10.00 5.22
N GLY A 62 19.24 -10.11 5.49
CA GLY A 62 20.27 -9.23 4.95
C GLY A 62 21.03 -9.85 3.78
N GLU A 63 22.21 -9.30 3.50
CA GLU A 63 23.08 -9.74 2.40
C GLU A 63 23.65 -11.15 2.61
N GLU A 64 23.57 -11.71 3.83
CA GLU A 64 24.06 -13.06 4.15
C GLU A 64 23.44 -14.15 3.27
N VAL A 65 22.24 -13.91 2.72
CA VAL A 65 21.57 -14.85 1.80
C VAL A 65 22.39 -15.07 0.52
N PHE A 66 23.21 -14.09 0.11
CA PHE A 66 24.05 -14.18 -1.08
C PHE A 66 25.32 -15.00 -0.87
N GLU A 67 25.74 -15.28 0.36
CA GLU A 67 26.89 -16.16 0.64
C GLU A 67 26.68 -17.58 0.10
N ARG A 68 25.40 -17.98 -0.03
CA ARG A 68 24.98 -19.29 -0.55
C ARG A 68 24.69 -19.27 -2.06
N CYS A 69 24.82 -18.11 -2.70
CA CYS A 69 24.53 -17.92 -4.11
C CYS A 69 25.82 -17.65 -4.89
N SER A 70 25.93 -18.23 -6.08
CA SER A 70 27.07 -17.97 -6.96
C SER A 70 26.90 -16.64 -7.66
N GLN A 71 27.88 -15.74 -7.53
CA GLN A 71 27.94 -14.54 -8.37
C GLN A 71 28.32 -14.96 -9.80
N VAL A 72 27.44 -14.71 -10.76
CA VAL A 72 27.61 -15.10 -12.18
C VAL A 72 28.00 -13.91 -13.07
N GLY A 73 27.92 -12.69 -12.55
CA GLY A 73 28.25 -11.50 -13.33
C GLY A 73 28.15 -10.18 -12.60
N VAL A 74 28.16 -9.12 -13.40
CA VAL A 74 27.92 -7.73 -12.98
C VAL A 74 26.79 -7.14 -13.82
N LEU A 75 25.98 -6.30 -13.18
CA LEU A 75 24.86 -5.61 -13.81
C LEU A 75 25.30 -4.22 -14.26
N ILE A 76 25.35 -4.00 -15.56
CA ILE A 76 25.60 -2.68 -16.15
C ILE A 76 24.30 -1.89 -16.08
N LYS A 77 24.27 -0.89 -15.21
CA LYS A 77 23.17 0.08 -15.19
C LYS A 77 23.28 0.96 -16.42
N ALA A 78 22.26 0.92 -17.28
CA ALA A 78 22.03 2.03 -18.18
C ALA A 78 21.88 3.30 -17.33
N TYR A 79 22.58 4.37 -17.69
CA TYR A 79 22.44 5.67 -17.03
C TYR A 79 21.02 6.19 -17.28
N VAL A 80 20.08 5.83 -16.41
CA VAL A 80 18.76 6.42 -16.37
C VAL A 80 18.93 7.69 -15.55
N ILE A 81 18.70 8.85 -16.18
CA ILE A 81 18.58 10.13 -15.47
C ILE A 81 17.36 9.98 -14.56
N GLN A 82 17.59 9.59 -13.31
CA GLN A 82 16.56 9.63 -12.30
C GLN A 82 16.39 11.11 -11.93
N PRO A 83 15.14 11.61 -11.82
CA PRO A 83 14.95 12.98 -11.38
C PRO A 83 15.59 13.12 -10.00
N GLU A 84 16.53 14.05 -9.85
CA GLU A 84 17.21 14.23 -8.58
C GLU A 84 16.22 14.73 -7.52
N MET A 85 16.33 14.17 -6.33
CA MET A 85 15.52 14.59 -5.19
C MET A 85 15.79 16.08 -4.90
N PRO A 86 14.76 16.90 -4.66
CA PRO A 86 14.96 18.31 -4.34
C PRO A 86 15.92 18.50 -3.16
N PRO A 87 16.87 19.46 -3.22
CA PRO A 87 17.92 19.62 -2.19
C PRO A 87 17.39 19.83 -0.76
N ALA A 88 16.24 20.50 -0.63
CA ALA A 88 15.57 20.69 0.66
C ALA A 88 15.12 19.36 1.29
N LEU A 89 14.53 18.47 0.48
CA LEU A 89 14.06 17.16 0.91
C LEU A 89 15.24 16.24 1.25
N ALA A 90 16.31 16.27 0.45
CA ALA A 90 17.53 15.52 0.72
C ALA A 90 18.14 15.89 2.08
N ARG A 91 18.19 17.20 2.41
CA ARG A 91 18.66 17.69 3.72
C ARG A 91 17.76 17.27 4.88
N LEU A 92 16.44 17.27 4.69
CA LEU A 92 15.50 16.84 5.72
C LEU A 92 15.68 15.34 6.04
N ILE A 93 15.78 14.52 5.00
CA ILE A 93 15.95 13.07 5.13
C ILE A 93 17.32 12.71 5.73
N SER A 94 18.38 13.44 5.40
CA SER A 94 19.69 13.21 6.00
C SER A 94 19.72 13.55 7.49
N ARG A 95 18.99 14.58 7.92
CA ARG A 95 18.82 14.94 9.34
C ARG A 95 17.93 13.95 10.10
N HIS A 96 16.90 13.41 9.46
CA HIS A 96 15.95 12.48 10.09
C HIS A 96 15.83 11.18 9.27
N PRO A 97 16.77 10.23 9.45
CA PRO A 97 16.79 8.97 8.70
C PRO A 97 15.51 8.14 8.83
N ILE A 98 14.74 8.32 9.91
CA ILE A 98 13.45 7.65 10.13
C ILE A 98 12.44 7.96 9.02
N LEU A 99 12.54 9.12 8.37
CA LEU A 99 11.66 9.50 7.25
C LEU A 99 11.89 8.66 5.99
N ARG A 100 13.02 7.93 5.89
CA ARG A 100 13.25 6.93 4.84
C ARG A 100 12.40 5.68 5.04
N ARG A 101 12.06 5.34 6.29
CA ARG A 101 11.23 4.18 6.60
C ARG A 101 9.79 4.56 6.33
N HIS A 102 9.21 4.05 5.23
CA HIS A 102 7.83 4.27 4.80
C HIS A 102 6.85 4.33 5.99
N PRO A 103 6.42 5.52 6.47
CA PRO A 103 5.53 5.62 7.64
C PRO A 103 4.07 5.28 7.29
N HIS A 104 3.76 5.37 5.99
CA HIS A 104 2.41 5.24 5.41
C HIS A 104 1.71 3.87 5.58
N PRO A 105 2.38 2.71 5.57
CA PRO A 105 1.69 1.43 5.76
C PRO A 105 0.95 1.38 7.09
N MET A 106 1.47 2.00 8.16
CA MET A 106 0.81 1.96 9.47
C MET A 106 -0.44 2.86 9.51
N THR A 107 -0.33 4.10 9.03
CA THR A 107 -1.40 5.10 9.18
C THR A 107 -2.66 4.73 8.42
N VAL A 108 -2.54 4.06 7.26
CA VAL A 108 -3.71 3.65 6.46
C VAL A 108 -4.59 2.59 7.13
N HIS A 109 -4.09 1.84 8.13
CA HIS A 109 -4.90 0.83 8.81
C HIS A 109 -5.98 1.45 9.71
N PHE A 110 -5.72 2.62 10.28
CA PHE A 110 -6.66 3.31 11.15
C PHE A 110 -7.97 3.69 10.44
N PRO A 111 -7.99 4.43 9.31
CA PRO A 111 -9.24 4.69 8.61
C PRO A 111 -9.86 3.40 8.08
N ILE A 112 -9.07 2.38 7.71
CA ILE A 112 -9.61 1.06 7.31
C ILE A 112 -10.46 0.46 8.42
N VAL A 113 -9.88 0.24 9.60
CA VAL A 113 -10.59 -0.40 10.71
C VAL A 113 -11.75 0.45 11.20
N PHE A 114 -11.58 1.77 11.28
CA PHE A 114 -12.61 2.67 11.78
C PHE A 114 -13.81 2.77 10.84
N MET A 115 -13.60 2.85 9.52
CA MET A 115 -14.71 2.90 8.56
C MET A 115 -15.47 1.56 8.53
N ILE A 116 -14.76 0.43 8.57
CA ILE A 116 -15.39 -0.90 8.68
C ILE A 116 -16.18 -1.01 9.99
N SER A 117 -15.58 -0.64 11.11
CA SER A 117 -16.21 -0.71 12.44
C SER A 117 -17.47 0.16 12.51
N THR A 118 -17.44 1.35 11.90
CA THR A 118 -18.61 2.23 11.78
C THR A 118 -19.78 1.49 11.13
N THR A 119 -19.56 0.84 9.99
CA THR A 119 -20.61 0.08 9.30
C THR A 119 -21.10 -1.10 10.15
N VAL A 120 -20.17 -1.89 10.72
CA VAL A 120 -20.50 -3.08 11.52
C VAL A 120 -21.33 -2.72 12.76
N PHE A 121 -20.91 -1.70 13.52
CA PHE A 121 -21.61 -1.31 14.74
C PHE A 121 -22.99 -0.70 14.45
N ASN A 122 -23.16 0.02 13.33
CA ASN A 122 -24.48 0.50 12.94
C ASN A 122 -25.41 -0.66 12.52
N ILE A 123 -24.91 -1.69 11.85
CA ILE A 123 -25.69 -2.91 11.57
C ILE A 123 -26.08 -3.61 12.88
N LEU A 124 -25.13 -3.76 13.81
CA LEU A 124 -25.41 -4.36 15.12
C LEU A 124 -26.49 -3.58 15.88
N TYR A 125 -26.45 -2.25 15.84
CA TYR A 125 -27.50 -1.43 16.41
C TYR A 125 -28.87 -1.72 15.76
N LEU A 126 -28.96 -1.74 14.44
CA LEU A 126 -30.23 -1.99 13.73
C LEU A 126 -30.79 -3.39 14.02
N VAL A 127 -29.94 -4.39 14.22
CA VAL A 127 -30.35 -5.77 14.53
C VAL A 127 -30.73 -5.95 16.01
N THR A 128 -30.03 -5.29 16.93
CA THR A 128 -30.16 -5.54 18.38
C THR A 128 -30.97 -4.48 19.12
N GLY A 129 -31.14 -3.29 18.55
CA GLY A 129 -31.68 -2.11 19.23
C GLY A 129 -30.77 -1.50 20.30
N VAL A 130 -29.58 -2.06 20.55
CA VAL A 130 -28.70 -1.62 21.65
C VAL A 130 -27.94 -0.34 21.25
N ARG A 131 -28.33 0.79 21.85
CA ARG A 131 -27.81 2.14 21.53
C ARG A 131 -26.29 2.28 21.64
N SER A 132 -25.62 1.51 22.50
CA SER A 132 -24.16 1.58 22.65
C SER A 132 -23.40 1.21 21.38
N PHE A 133 -23.96 0.37 20.51
CA PHE A 133 -23.34 0.06 19.23
C PHE A 133 -23.38 1.26 18.28
N GLU A 134 -24.51 1.93 18.14
CA GLU A 134 -24.63 3.14 17.31
C GLU A 134 -23.65 4.23 17.76
N VAL A 135 -23.60 4.48 19.07
CA VAL A 135 -22.68 5.45 19.67
C VAL A 135 -21.23 5.07 19.41
N THR A 136 -20.88 3.78 19.53
CA THR A 136 -19.53 3.29 19.20
C THR A 136 -19.20 3.50 17.72
N GLY A 137 -20.15 3.20 16.82
CA GLY A 137 -20.04 3.46 15.39
C GLY A 137 -19.77 4.94 15.10
N PHE A 138 -20.45 5.86 15.80
CA PHE A 138 -20.21 7.30 15.68
C PHE A 138 -18.79 7.72 16.10
N HIS A 139 -18.26 7.19 17.20
CA HIS A 139 -16.88 7.45 17.61
C HIS A 139 -15.87 6.89 16.60
N CYS A 140 -16.12 5.67 16.09
CA CYS A 140 -15.32 5.10 15.01
C CYS A 140 -15.33 5.99 13.77
N LEU A 141 -16.48 6.54 13.37
CA LEU A 141 -16.58 7.43 12.22
C LEU A 141 -15.70 8.67 12.39
N GLY A 142 -15.75 9.30 13.57
CA GLY A 142 -14.88 10.44 13.91
C GLY A 142 -13.39 10.07 13.85
N GLY A 143 -13.00 8.93 14.42
CA GLY A 143 -11.64 8.40 14.31
C GLY A 143 -11.22 8.14 12.86
N GLY A 144 -12.11 7.55 12.06
CA GLY A 144 -11.88 7.29 10.65
C GLY A 144 -11.60 8.55 9.85
N ILE A 145 -12.36 9.64 10.09
CA ILE A 145 -12.15 10.94 9.43
C ILE A 145 -10.80 11.54 9.84
N LEU A 146 -10.50 11.59 11.15
CA LEU A 146 -9.25 12.12 11.67
C LEU A 146 -8.04 11.42 11.04
N PHE A 147 -8.02 10.08 11.08
CA PHE A 147 -6.92 9.31 10.51
C PHE A 147 -6.91 9.27 8.99
N SER A 148 -8.02 9.56 8.30
CA SER A 148 -8.03 9.72 6.84
C SER A 148 -7.20 10.93 6.41
N VAL A 149 -7.30 12.06 7.13
CA VAL A 149 -6.48 13.25 6.86
C VAL A 149 -4.99 12.94 7.04
N ILE A 150 -4.64 12.26 8.13
CA ILE A 150 -3.25 11.84 8.42
C ILE A 150 -2.74 10.86 7.34
N SER A 151 -3.57 9.90 6.94
CA SER A 151 -3.23 8.91 5.92
C SER A 151 -3.01 9.53 4.54
N ILE A 152 -3.82 10.54 4.16
CA ILE A 152 -3.64 11.27 2.91
C ILE A 152 -2.31 12.03 2.93
N ALA A 153 -2.01 12.76 4.00
CA ALA A 153 -0.76 13.52 4.12
C ALA A 153 0.47 12.61 4.07
N THR A 154 0.49 11.54 4.87
CA THR A 154 1.58 10.56 4.89
C THR A 154 1.70 9.77 3.59
N GLY A 155 0.60 9.55 2.87
CA GLY A 155 0.57 8.95 1.54
C GLY A 155 1.20 9.83 0.47
N TYR A 156 0.89 11.13 0.45
CA TYR A 156 1.54 12.08 -0.45
C TYR A 156 3.04 12.18 -0.20
N PHE A 157 3.45 12.28 1.06
CA PHE A 157 4.85 12.31 1.45
C PHE A 157 5.59 11.05 0.97
N SER A 158 4.99 9.88 1.19
CA SER A 158 5.57 8.61 0.75
C SER A 158 5.64 8.50 -0.78
N TRP A 159 4.62 8.96 -1.50
CA TRP A 159 4.62 8.98 -2.96
C TRP A 159 5.70 9.92 -3.52
N TRP A 160 5.93 11.05 -2.85
CA TRP A 160 6.98 11.98 -3.23
C TRP A 160 8.38 11.40 -3.03
N ILE A 161 8.67 10.84 -1.86
CA ILE A 161 10.01 10.28 -1.56
C ILE A 161 10.36 9.11 -2.47
N ASN A 162 9.41 8.20 -2.69
CA ASN A 162 9.71 6.92 -3.32
C ASN A 162 9.52 6.93 -4.83
N TYR A 163 8.66 7.83 -5.34
CA TYR A 163 8.29 7.85 -6.75
C TYR A 163 8.33 9.24 -7.35
N LEU A 164 8.82 10.27 -6.63
CA LEU A 164 8.97 11.64 -7.12
C LEU A 164 7.67 12.19 -7.74
N LEU A 165 6.53 11.81 -7.17
CA LEU A 165 5.18 12.17 -7.63
C LEU A 165 4.87 11.72 -9.08
N GLN A 166 5.59 10.73 -9.61
CA GLN A 166 5.32 10.16 -10.92
C GLN A 166 3.89 9.58 -10.97
N PRO A 167 3.11 9.87 -12.03
CA PRO A 167 1.71 9.50 -12.10
C PRO A 167 1.55 7.98 -12.21
N MET A 168 0.94 7.39 -11.19
CA MET A 168 0.64 5.96 -11.13
C MET A 168 -0.88 5.78 -11.05
N ARG A 169 -1.46 5.07 -12.02
CA ARG A 169 -2.92 4.76 -12.06
C ARG A 169 -3.49 4.29 -10.70
N PRO A 170 -2.92 3.27 -10.02
CA PRO A 170 -3.41 2.82 -8.72
C PRO A 170 -3.36 3.91 -7.63
N VAL A 171 -2.32 4.74 -7.61
CA VAL A 171 -2.18 5.85 -6.63
C VAL A 171 -3.23 6.93 -6.90
N ILE A 172 -3.45 7.29 -8.15
CA ILE A 172 -4.45 8.30 -8.54
C ILE A 172 -5.86 7.84 -8.17
N LEU A 173 -6.20 6.58 -8.46
CA LEU A 173 -7.51 6.03 -8.13
C LEU A 173 -7.72 5.94 -6.61
N LYS A 174 -6.72 5.42 -5.88
CA LYS A 174 -6.73 5.35 -4.42
C LYS A 174 -6.97 6.72 -3.79
N ARG A 175 -6.31 7.76 -4.31
CA ARG A 175 -6.47 9.13 -3.84
C ARG A 175 -7.90 9.65 -4.06
N ARG A 176 -8.46 9.47 -5.26
CA ARG A 176 -9.83 9.90 -5.57
C ARG A 176 -10.83 9.23 -4.62
N LEU A 177 -10.73 7.91 -4.47
CA LEU A 177 -11.58 7.15 -3.55
C LEU A 177 -11.39 7.57 -2.10
N GLY A 178 -10.16 7.86 -1.67
CA GLY A 178 -9.87 8.35 -0.31
C GLY A 178 -10.55 9.68 0.00
N PHE A 179 -10.53 10.64 -0.94
CA PHE A 179 -11.26 11.90 -0.79
C PHE A 179 -12.78 11.70 -0.78
N ILE A 180 -13.31 10.83 -1.65
CA ILE A 180 -14.75 10.49 -1.66
C ILE A 180 -15.17 9.88 -0.32
N MET A 181 -14.46 8.87 0.16
CA MET A 181 -14.73 8.21 1.44
C MET A 181 -14.68 9.21 2.61
N THR A 182 -13.68 10.09 2.63
CA THR A 182 -13.57 11.12 3.67
C THR A 182 -14.74 12.10 3.61
N GLY A 183 -15.15 12.52 2.41
CA GLY A 183 -16.30 13.41 2.22
C GLY A 183 -17.63 12.78 2.63
N VAL A 184 -17.87 11.52 2.24
CA VAL A 184 -19.05 10.74 2.68
C VAL A 184 -19.05 10.59 4.20
N GLY A 185 -17.91 10.21 4.79
CA GLY A 185 -17.79 10.07 6.23
C GLY A 185 -18.03 11.37 6.97
N LEU A 186 -17.47 12.49 6.49
CA LEU A 186 -17.69 13.81 7.08
C LEU A 186 -19.15 14.25 6.98
N ALA A 187 -19.80 14.03 5.84
CA ALA A 187 -21.21 14.35 5.66
C ALA A 187 -22.09 13.55 6.65
N ALA A 188 -21.86 12.24 6.77
CA ALA A 188 -22.56 11.40 7.74
C ALA A 188 -22.27 11.82 9.18
N PHE A 189 -21.01 12.13 9.51
CA PHE A 189 -20.63 12.57 10.86
C PHE A 189 -21.33 13.87 11.26
N LEU A 190 -21.29 14.87 10.37
CA LEU A 190 -21.96 16.16 10.61
C LEU A 190 -23.48 16.00 10.67
N TRP A 191 -24.08 15.15 9.83
CA TRP A 191 -25.50 14.84 9.92
C TRP A 191 -25.84 14.26 11.29
N ARG A 192 -25.11 13.23 11.73
CA ARG A 192 -25.33 12.59 13.03
C ARG A 192 -25.08 13.51 14.22
N MET A 193 -24.18 14.49 14.09
CA MET A 193 -23.99 15.54 15.10
C MET A 193 -25.21 16.48 15.21
N ARG A 194 -25.88 16.76 14.08
CA ARG A 194 -27.05 17.66 14.04
C ARG A 194 -28.34 16.95 14.39
N VAL A 195 -28.44 15.66 14.06
CA VAL A 195 -29.61 14.82 14.31
C VAL A 195 -29.15 13.58 15.07
N PRO A 196 -29.07 13.63 16.42
CA PRO A 196 -28.50 12.54 17.19
C PRO A 196 -29.26 11.23 17.11
N ASP A 197 -30.55 11.29 16.81
CA ASP A 197 -31.42 10.13 16.75
C ASP A 197 -31.72 9.72 15.29
N VAL A 198 -30.86 10.11 14.34
CA VAL A 198 -31.07 9.88 12.89
C VAL A 198 -31.33 8.42 12.50
N LEU A 199 -30.84 7.45 13.28
CA LEU A 199 -31.08 6.01 13.07
C LEU A 199 -32.12 5.40 14.00
N SER A 200 -32.72 6.17 14.92
CA SER A 200 -33.62 5.62 15.94
C SER A 200 -34.95 5.13 15.38
N ASP A 201 -35.46 5.81 14.36
CA ASP A 201 -36.72 5.45 13.69
C ASP A 201 -36.51 5.15 12.21
N LEU A 202 -37.34 4.24 11.67
CA LEU A 202 -37.35 3.95 10.24
C LEU A 202 -38.01 5.12 9.48
N SER A 203 -37.19 5.96 8.86
CA SER A 203 -37.59 7.12 8.08
C SER A 203 -36.79 7.16 6.78
N PRO A 204 -37.27 7.86 5.73
CA PRO A 204 -36.48 8.04 4.52
C PRO A 204 -35.09 8.66 4.79
N ALA A 205 -35.00 9.55 5.78
CA ALA A 205 -33.75 10.14 6.22
C ALA A 205 -32.80 9.11 6.84
N SER A 206 -33.31 8.20 7.68
CA SER A 206 -32.51 7.16 8.32
C SER A 206 -32.00 6.12 7.30
N VAL A 207 -32.80 5.81 6.28
CA VAL A 207 -32.37 4.96 5.15
C VAL A 207 -31.22 5.61 4.38
N VAL A 208 -31.33 6.89 4.02
CA VAL A 208 -30.26 7.60 3.30
C VAL A 208 -28.99 7.67 4.16
N TYR A 209 -29.12 8.03 5.44
CA TYR A 209 -28.00 8.03 6.37
C TYR A 209 -27.32 6.67 6.45
N PHE A 210 -28.10 5.60 6.59
CA PHE A 210 -27.58 4.24 6.65
C PHE A 210 -26.87 3.85 5.35
N LEU A 211 -27.39 4.22 4.18
CA LEU A 211 -26.72 3.97 2.90
C LEU A 211 -25.37 4.70 2.78
N LEU A 212 -25.26 5.93 3.32
CA LEU A 212 -23.97 6.62 3.40
C LEU A 212 -22.99 5.84 4.26
N ILE A 213 -23.40 5.39 5.46
CA ILE A 213 -22.57 4.57 6.35
C ILE A 213 -22.20 3.23 5.70
N LEU A 214 -23.14 2.59 5.01
CA LEU A 214 -22.93 1.31 4.34
C LEU A 214 -21.93 1.45 3.19
N SER A 215 -21.94 2.57 2.47
CA SER A 215 -21.02 2.84 1.36
C SER A 215 -19.55 2.97 1.78
N LEU A 216 -19.27 3.25 3.06
CA LEU A 216 -17.91 3.34 3.58
C LEU A 216 -17.16 2.00 3.47
N PHE A 217 -17.85 0.87 3.68
CA PHE A 217 -17.27 -0.47 3.62
C PHE A 217 -16.70 -0.84 2.23
N PRO A 218 -17.45 -0.77 1.12
CA PRO A 218 -16.90 -1.06 -0.20
C PRO A 218 -15.84 -0.03 -0.61
N LEU A 219 -16.00 1.26 -0.28
CA LEU A 219 -15.00 2.28 -0.57
C LEU A 219 -13.65 1.95 0.06
N VAL A 220 -13.65 1.63 1.36
CA VAL A 220 -12.42 1.34 2.09
C VAL A 220 -11.80 0.01 1.69
N THR A 221 -12.63 -0.98 1.35
CA THR A 221 -12.17 -2.27 0.80
C THR A 221 -11.44 -2.08 -0.52
N VAL A 222 -11.99 -1.29 -1.45
CA VAL A 222 -11.34 -1.02 -2.75
C VAL A 222 -10.05 -0.21 -2.55
N ILE A 223 -10.05 0.79 -1.66
CA ILE A 223 -8.83 1.55 -1.31
C ILE A 223 -7.73 0.63 -0.78
N GLY A 224 -8.09 -0.30 0.12
CA GLY A 224 -7.19 -1.30 0.68
C GLY A 224 -6.65 -2.25 -0.40
N TRP A 225 -7.54 -2.75 -1.26
CA TRP A 225 -7.20 -3.63 -2.38
C TRP A 225 -6.21 -2.99 -3.37
N LEU A 226 -6.43 -1.72 -3.74
CA LEU A 226 -5.51 -0.95 -4.58
C LEU A 226 -4.14 -0.76 -3.90
N GLY A 227 -4.14 -0.56 -2.59
CA GLY A 227 -2.92 -0.49 -1.78
C GLY A 227 -2.16 -1.81 -1.78
N ALA A 228 -2.86 -2.92 -1.61
CA ALA A 228 -2.28 -4.26 -1.62
C ALA A 228 -1.64 -4.58 -2.98
N HIS A 229 -2.28 -4.22 -4.10
CA HIS A 229 -1.73 -4.44 -5.45
C HIS A 229 -0.42 -3.71 -5.73
N LEU A 230 -0.15 -2.59 -5.04
CA LEU A 230 1.13 -1.90 -5.14
C LEU A 230 2.27 -2.67 -4.45
N THR A 231 1.93 -3.48 -3.44
CA THR A 231 2.90 -4.24 -2.63
C THR A 231 3.02 -5.68 -3.13
N PHE A 232 1.90 -6.27 -3.56
CA PHE A 232 1.74 -7.65 -4.01
C PHE A 232 1.05 -7.64 -5.38
N PRO A 233 1.80 -7.39 -6.48
CA PRO A 233 1.22 -7.43 -7.82
C PRO A 233 0.81 -8.87 -8.15
N VAL A 234 -0.45 -9.06 -8.56
CA VAL A 234 -0.94 -10.34 -9.08
C VAL A 234 -0.51 -10.46 -10.55
N GLU A 235 0.01 -11.63 -10.96
CA GLU A 235 0.27 -11.88 -12.39
C GLU A 235 -1.05 -11.75 -13.17
N LYS A 236 -1.01 -11.07 -14.32
CA LYS A 236 -2.08 -11.24 -15.31
C LYS A 236 -1.81 -12.57 -15.98
N GLU A 237 -2.74 -13.52 -15.82
CA GLU A 237 -2.82 -14.71 -16.66
C GLU A 237 -2.91 -14.35 -18.14
#